data_AF-A0A5E4KNZ0-F1
#
_entry.id   AF-A0A5E4KNZ0-F1
#
_cell.length_a   1.000
_cell.length_b   1.000
_cell.length_c   1.000
_cell.angle_alpha   90.00
_cell.angle_beta   90.00
_cell.angle_gamma   90.00
#
_symmetry.space_group_name_H-M   'P 1'
#
loop_
_entity.id
_entity.type
_entity.pdbx_description
1 polymer ?
#
loop_
_entity_poly.entity_id
_entity_poly.type
_entity_poly.pdbx_seq_one_letter_code
_entity_poly.pdbx_strand_id
1 'polypeptide(L)'
;MGTNKQYEWWLKALSGADEVQARRFAGAIALEIGWGGITKVEELTGMSHSTISKGIEELKTSEKLEPPERLRASGGGRKKVEEKDPGIIRDLEKIMDENTSGDPMSLLKWTNKSTYKIADELRRMEHKIDPDTVGRLLK
;
A
#
# COMPACT_ATOMS: atom_id res chain seq x y z
N MET A 1 -24.46 -0.86 -35.91
CA MET A 1 -23.71 0.12 -35.09
C MET A 1 -24.72 0.82 -34.19
N GLY A 2 -25.16 0.13 -33.14
CA GLY A 2 -26.28 0.55 -32.30
C GLY A 2 -25.89 1.72 -31.40
N THR A 3 -26.80 2.67 -31.26
CA THR A 3 -26.67 3.93 -30.54
C THR A 3 -26.32 3.73 -29.07
N ASN A 4 -25.03 3.85 -28.72
CA ASN A 4 -24.56 4.01 -27.34
C ASN A 4 -24.96 5.33 -26.67
N LYS A 5 -25.78 6.15 -27.34
CA LYS A 5 -26.29 7.44 -26.84
C LYS A 5 -26.95 7.31 -25.46
N GLN A 6 -27.58 6.16 -25.19
CA GLN A 6 -28.23 5.89 -23.90
C GLN A 6 -27.24 5.85 -22.72
N TYR A 7 -25.97 5.49 -22.96
CA TYR A 7 -24.95 5.35 -21.92
C TYR A 7 -23.95 6.51 -21.90
N GLU A 8 -24.15 7.53 -22.73
CA GLU A 8 -23.20 8.63 -22.93
C GLU A 8 -22.92 9.39 -21.62
N TRP A 9 -23.97 9.71 -20.86
CA TRP A 9 -23.83 10.40 -19.58
C TRP A 9 -23.21 9.53 -18.49
N TRP A 10 -23.50 8.23 -18.52
CA TRP A 10 -22.88 7.25 -17.61
C TRP A 10 -21.38 7.12 -17.86
N LEU A 11 -20.97 6.99 -19.13
CA LEU A 11 -19.56 6.96 -19.51
C LEU A 11 -18.84 8.26 -19.14
N LYS A 12 -19.51 9.40 -19.32
CA LYS A 12 -18.99 10.70 -18.90
C LYS A 12 -18.82 10.77 -17.38
N ALA A 13 -19.77 10.28 -16.59
CA ALA A 13 -19.66 10.24 -15.14
C ALA A 13 -18.52 9.31 -14.67
N LEU A 14 -18.41 8.11 -15.27
CA LEU A 14 -17.32 7.15 -14.99
C LEU A 14 -15.94 7.73 -15.29
N SER A 15 -15.80 8.58 -16.32
CA SER A 15 -14.50 9.18 -16.67
C SER A 15 -13.90 10.08 -15.57
N GLY A 16 -14.74 10.59 -14.65
CA GLY A 16 -14.31 11.41 -13.51
C GLY A 16 -14.33 10.68 -12.16
N ALA A 17 -14.72 9.41 -12.14
CA ALA A 17 -14.84 8.61 -10.92
C ALA A 17 -13.48 8.05 -10.49
N ASP A 18 -13.30 7.86 -9.18
CA ASP A 18 -12.15 7.08 -8.68
C ASP A 18 -12.30 5.58 -9.01
N GLU A 19 -11.23 4.81 -8.81
CA GLU A 19 -11.16 3.38 -9.18
C GLU A 19 -12.25 2.54 -8.49
N VAL A 20 -12.60 2.86 -7.24
CA VAL A 20 -13.58 2.12 -6.45
C VAL A 20 -15.00 2.50 -6.88
N GLN A 21 -15.26 3.79 -7.06
CA GLN A 21 -16.52 4.30 -7.59
C GLN A 21 -16.80 3.75 -8.99
N ALA A 22 -15.81 3.83 -9.89
CA ALA A 22 -15.94 3.37 -11.27
C ALA A 22 -16.30 1.88 -11.32
N ARG A 23 -15.61 1.05 -10.52
CA ARG A 23 -15.89 -0.38 -10.40
C ARG A 23 -17.31 -0.66 -9.90
N ARG A 24 -17.73 0.01 -8.83
CA ARG A 24 -19.06 -0.17 -8.24
C ARG A 24 -20.15 0.24 -9.24
N PHE A 25 -20.02 1.40 -9.88
CA PHE A 25 -20.98 1.84 -10.90
C PHE A 25 -21.00 0.92 -12.12
N ALA A 26 -19.86 0.46 -12.62
CA ALA A 26 -19.81 -0.52 -13.70
C ALA A 26 -20.55 -1.82 -13.32
N GLY A 27 -20.40 -2.29 -12.08
CA GLY A 27 -21.15 -3.43 -11.56
C GLY A 27 -22.66 -3.18 -11.49
N ALA A 28 -23.08 -1.98 -11.06
CA ALA A 28 -24.49 -1.61 -11.00
C ALA A 28 -25.15 -1.59 -12.39
N ILE A 29 -24.48 -0.97 -13.38
CA ILE A 29 -24.96 -0.95 -14.77
C ILE A 29 -25.05 -2.37 -15.34
N ALA A 30 -24.04 -3.21 -15.06
CA ALA A 30 -24.05 -4.60 -15.52
C ALA A 30 -25.23 -5.39 -14.94
N LEU A 31 -25.59 -5.16 -13.68
CA LEU A 31 -26.78 -5.75 -13.05
C LEU A 31 -28.09 -5.23 -13.66
N GLU A 32 -28.17 -3.94 -13.97
CA GLU A 32 -29.35 -3.32 -14.58
C GLU A 32 -29.60 -3.83 -16.01
N ILE A 33 -28.53 -4.04 -16.79
CA ILE A 33 -28.62 -4.64 -18.14
C ILE A 33 -29.04 -6.13 -18.06
N GLY A 34 -28.59 -6.85 -17.03
CA GLY A 34 -28.91 -8.26 -16.83
C GLY A 34 -28.01 -9.20 -17.66
N TRP A 35 -28.61 -10.10 -18.44
CA TRP A 35 -27.83 -11.10 -19.20
C TRP A 35 -26.93 -10.43 -20.24
N GLY A 36 -25.64 -10.78 -20.23
CA GLY A 36 -24.63 -10.13 -21.08
C GLY A 36 -24.20 -8.72 -20.60
N GLY A 37 -24.70 -8.25 -19.45
CA GLY A 37 -24.39 -6.92 -18.93
C GLY A 37 -22.91 -6.69 -18.67
N ILE A 38 -22.18 -7.69 -18.16
CA ILE A 38 -20.73 -7.57 -17.93
C ILE A 38 -19.98 -7.36 -19.25
N THR A 39 -20.22 -8.22 -20.25
CA THR A 39 -19.62 -8.10 -21.59
C THR A 39 -19.95 -6.75 -22.22
N LYS A 40 -21.19 -6.29 -22.07
CA LYS A 40 -21.61 -4.99 -22.60
C LYS A 40 -20.86 -3.84 -21.92
N VAL A 41 -20.75 -3.84 -20.59
CA VAL A 41 -20.04 -2.79 -19.85
C VAL A 41 -18.54 -2.82 -20.13
N GLU A 42 -17.95 -4.00 -20.31
CA GLU A 42 -16.55 -4.17 -20.72
C GLU A 42 -16.30 -3.54 -22.10
N GLU A 43 -17.13 -3.81 -23.10
CA GLU A 43 -17.06 -3.17 -24.42
C GLU A 43 -17.20 -1.64 -24.36
N LEU A 44 -18.04 -1.13 -23.44
CA LEU A 44 -18.33 0.29 -23.30
C LEU A 44 -17.23 1.07 -22.58
N THR A 45 -16.64 0.48 -21.55
CA THR A 45 -15.73 1.16 -20.61
C THR A 45 -14.27 0.77 -20.79
N GLY A 46 -13.99 -0.36 -21.44
CA GLY A 46 -12.67 -0.98 -21.50
C GLY A 46 -12.21 -1.58 -20.15
N MET A 47 -13.07 -1.60 -19.14
CA MET A 47 -12.76 -2.22 -17.84
C MET A 47 -12.75 -3.74 -17.97
N SER A 48 -11.80 -4.39 -17.31
CA SER A 48 -11.71 -5.85 -17.35
C SER A 48 -12.95 -6.51 -16.76
N HIS A 49 -13.35 -7.64 -17.33
CA HIS A 49 -14.42 -8.49 -16.80
C HIS A 49 -14.31 -8.75 -15.29
N SER A 50 -13.11 -9.04 -14.77
CA SER A 50 -12.89 -9.33 -13.34
C SER A 50 -13.13 -8.10 -12.46
N THR A 51 -12.77 -6.89 -12.93
CA THR A 51 -13.09 -5.64 -12.24
C THR A 51 -14.60 -5.47 -12.10
N ILE A 52 -15.36 -5.64 -13.19
CA ILE A 52 -16.82 -5.48 -13.17
C ILE A 52 -17.47 -6.54 -12.27
N SER A 53 -17.04 -7.81 -12.36
CA SER A 53 -17.50 -8.88 -11.47
C SER A 53 -17.26 -8.55 -9.99
N LYS A 54 -16.09 -8.02 -9.65
CA LYS A 54 -15.79 -7.58 -8.28
C LYS A 54 -16.69 -6.43 -7.83
N GLY A 55 -17.02 -5.49 -8.72
CA GLY A 55 -18.01 -4.45 -8.43
C GLY A 55 -19.40 -5.01 -8.11
N ILE A 56 -19.84 -6.03 -8.85
CA ILE A 56 -21.11 -6.74 -8.59
C ILE A 56 -21.09 -7.43 -7.21
N GLU A 57 -19.99 -8.10 -6.88
CA GLU A 57 -19.82 -8.78 -5.60
C GLU A 57 -19.86 -7.80 -4.42
N GLU A 58 -19.16 -6.67 -4.56
CA GLU A 58 -19.19 -5.56 -3.59
C GLU A 58 -20.62 -5.03 -3.38
N LEU A 59 -21.39 -4.84 -4.46
CA LEU A 59 -22.78 -4.36 -4.37
C LEU A 59 -23.75 -5.38 -3.76
N LYS A 60 -23.47 -6.69 -3.90
CA LYS A 60 -24.31 -7.75 -3.33
C LYS A 60 -24.06 -7.96 -1.84
N THR A 61 -22.99 -7.39 -1.30
CA THR A 61 -22.68 -7.49 0.13
C THR A 61 -23.65 -6.61 0.92
N SER A 62 -24.24 -7.14 2.00
CA SER A 62 -25.26 -6.45 2.81
C SER A 62 -24.72 -5.29 3.66
N GLU A 63 -23.41 -5.10 3.70
CA GLU A 63 -22.77 -4.02 4.46
C GLU A 63 -22.86 -2.68 3.70
N LYS A 64 -22.97 -1.58 4.44
CA LYS A 64 -22.90 -0.26 3.83
C LYS A 64 -21.54 -0.07 3.17
N LEU A 65 -21.58 0.35 1.90
CA LEU A 65 -20.39 0.67 1.13
C LEU A 65 -19.81 2.00 1.60
N GLU A 66 -18.99 1.96 2.65
CA GLU A 66 -18.24 3.12 3.11
C GLU A 66 -17.18 3.51 2.05
N PRO A 67 -16.87 4.82 1.92
CA PRO A 67 -15.73 5.26 1.14
C PRO A 67 -14.46 4.69 1.77
N PRO A 68 -13.56 4.09 0.98
CA PRO A 68 -12.34 3.52 1.53
C PRO A 68 -11.46 4.66 2.07
N GLU A 69 -10.84 4.45 3.24
CA GLU A 69 -9.86 5.39 3.80
C GLU A 69 -8.66 5.58 2.85
N ARG A 70 -8.32 4.54 2.07
CA ARG A 70 -7.35 4.58 0.98
C ARG A 70 -7.85 3.81 -0.24
N LEU A 71 -7.72 4.42 -1.41
CA LEU A 71 -8.06 3.77 -2.69
C LEU A 71 -7.16 2.56 -2.99
N ARG A 72 -5.89 2.59 -2.58
CA ARG A 72 -4.94 1.49 -2.75
C ARG A 72 -4.52 0.90 -1.42
N ALA A 73 -4.41 -0.44 -1.40
CA ALA A 73 -3.89 -1.19 -0.27
C ALA A 73 -2.53 -0.66 0.18
N SER A 74 -2.26 -0.79 1.48
CA SER A 74 -0.91 -0.58 2.03
C SER A 74 0.05 -1.65 1.50
N GLY A 75 1.36 -1.37 1.53
CA GLY A 75 2.37 -2.40 1.25
C GLY A 75 2.93 -2.46 -0.18
N GLY A 76 2.88 -1.36 -0.95
CA GLY A 76 3.51 -1.28 -2.28
C GLY A 76 4.99 -0.86 -2.30
N GLY A 77 5.58 -0.56 -1.14
CA GLY A 77 6.97 -0.10 -1.03
C GLY A 77 7.96 -1.23 -0.79
N ARG A 78 9.26 -0.95 -0.96
CA ARG A 78 10.32 -1.86 -0.52
C ARG A 78 10.15 -2.12 0.97
N LYS A 79 9.97 -3.39 1.35
CA LYS A 79 9.92 -3.81 2.77
C LYS A 79 11.09 -3.22 3.54
N LYS A 80 10.83 -2.75 4.76
CA LYS A 80 11.86 -2.12 5.58
C LYS A 80 12.97 -3.11 5.92
N VAL A 81 14.16 -2.60 6.27
CA VAL A 81 15.31 -3.46 6.58
C VAL A 81 15.02 -4.31 7.81
N GLU A 82 14.37 -3.74 8.82
CA GLU A 82 13.94 -4.45 10.04
C GLU A 82 12.94 -5.61 9.78
N GLU A 83 12.20 -5.57 8.67
CA GLU A 83 11.33 -6.69 8.28
C GLU A 83 12.09 -7.80 7.56
N LYS A 84 13.13 -7.45 6.81
CA LYS A 84 13.96 -8.42 6.06
C LYS A 84 15.04 -9.06 6.92
N ASP A 85 15.54 -8.29 7.88
CA ASP A 85 16.63 -8.63 8.76
C ASP A 85 16.24 -8.30 10.21
N PRO A 86 15.50 -9.20 10.87
CA PRO A 86 15.00 -8.95 12.23
C PRO A 86 16.11 -8.85 13.29
N GLY A 87 17.31 -9.36 12.99
CA GLY A 87 18.46 -9.31 13.90
C GLY A 87 19.04 -7.90 14.05
N ILE A 88 18.87 -7.06 13.02
CA ILE A 88 19.52 -5.75 12.92
C ILE A 88 19.21 -4.82 14.09
N ILE A 89 18.01 -4.90 14.67
CA ILE A 89 17.62 -4.06 15.82
C ILE A 89 18.43 -4.47 17.05
N ARG A 90 18.57 -5.78 17.29
CA ARG A 90 19.30 -6.31 18.46
C ARG A 90 20.79 -5.97 18.37
N ASP A 91 21.37 -6.12 17.18
CA ASP A 91 22.78 -5.83 16.96
C ASP A 91 23.07 -4.32 16.99
N LEU A 92 22.12 -3.50 16.52
CA LEU A 92 22.17 -2.05 16.69
C LEU A 92 22.13 -1.64 18.18
N GLU A 93 21.20 -2.22 18.94
CA GLU A 93 21.11 -2.00 20.40
C GLU A 93 22.39 -2.39 21.11
N LYS A 94 23.00 -3.53 20.75
CA LYS A 94 24.28 -3.97 21.31
C LYS A 94 25.41 -2.98 21.02
N ILE A 95 25.52 -2.50 19.78
CA ILE A 95 26.52 -1.48 19.39
C ILE A 95 26.28 -0.19 20.19
N MET A 96 25.02 0.20 20.40
CA MET A 96 24.69 1.36 21.21
C MET A 96 25.08 1.13 22.67
N ASP A 97 24.77 -0.01 23.27
CA ASP A 97 25.05 -0.31 24.68
C ASP A 97 26.55 -0.36 24.98
N GLU A 98 27.34 -0.97 24.10
CA GLU A 98 28.81 -1.02 24.24
C GLU A 98 29.47 0.36 24.13
N ASN A 99 28.82 1.30 23.43
CA ASN A 99 29.34 2.65 23.18
C ASN A 99 28.57 3.74 23.93
N THR A 100 27.64 3.35 24.81
CA THR A 100 26.89 4.28 25.65
C THR A 100 27.84 4.78 26.73
N SER A 101 28.20 6.04 26.63
CA SER A 101 28.87 6.75 27.72
C SER A 101 27.81 7.26 28.70
N GLY A 102 28.08 7.31 30.02
CA GLY A 102 27.10 7.81 31.01
C GLY A 102 26.41 6.72 31.84
N ASP A 103 25.31 7.08 32.51
CA ASP A 103 24.57 6.19 33.43
C ASP A 103 23.76 5.14 32.66
N PRO A 104 24.03 3.83 32.85
CA PRO A 104 23.28 2.74 32.22
C PRO A 104 21.77 2.77 32.49
N MET A 105 21.33 3.48 33.55
CA MET A 105 19.92 3.66 33.91
C MET A 105 19.25 4.89 33.29
N SER A 106 19.97 5.70 32.52
CA SER A 106 19.39 6.86 31.83
C SER A 106 18.54 6.45 30.63
N LEU A 107 17.35 7.05 30.50
CA LEU A 107 16.46 6.85 29.34
C LEU A 107 17.07 7.38 28.01
N LEU A 108 18.10 8.24 28.09
CA LEU A 108 18.75 8.83 26.94
C LEU A 108 20.11 8.17 26.69
N LYS A 109 20.17 7.26 25.71
CA LYS A 109 21.41 6.64 25.25
C LYS A 109 22.09 7.56 24.23
N TRP A 110 23.31 8.02 24.54
CA TRP A 110 24.13 8.79 23.61
C TRP A 110 25.36 7.97 23.19
N THR A 111 25.62 7.94 21.90
CA THR A 111 26.78 7.26 21.31
C THR A 111 27.75 8.29 20.73
N ASN A 112 29.05 8.07 20.94
CA ASN A 112 30.10 8.86 20.31
C ASN A 112 30.39 8.41 18.86
N LYS A 113 29.70 7.38 18.36
CA LYS A 113 29.84 6.89 16.98
C LYS A 113 28.88 7.62 16.04
N SER A 114 29.37 7.97 14.86
CA SER A 114 28.53 8.47 13.76
C SER A 114 27.70 7.34 13.16
N THR A 115 26.59 7.69 12.49
CA THR A 115 25.75 6.72 11.76
C THR A 115 26.53 5.91 10.72
N TYR A 116 27.57 6.50 10.12
CA TYR A 116 28.49 5.81 9.20
C TYR A 116 29.28 4.71 9.91
N LYS A 117 29.87 5.00 11.08
CA LYS A 117 30.63 4.00 11.86
C LYS A 117 29.74 2.86 12.34
N ILE A 118 28.51 3.17 12.76
CA ILE A 118 27.53 2.16 13.19
C ILE A 118 27.12 1.30 11.99
N ALA A 119 26.89 1.88 10.81
CA ALA A 119 26.57 1.14 9.61
C ALA A 119 27.71 0.19 9.20
N ASP A 120 28.98 0.62 9.27
CA ASP A 120 30.12 -0.23 8.96
C ASP A 120 30.26 -1.41 9.94
N GLU A 121 29.95 -1.20 11.22
CA GLU A 121 29.97 -2.24 12.23
C GLU A 121 28.83 -3.26 12.03
N LEU A 122 27.62 -2.78 11.73
CA LEU A 122 26.50 -3.65 11.33
C LEU A 122 26.80 -4.44 10.05
N ARG A 123 27.50 -3.84 9.08
CA ARG A 123 27.97 -4.56 7.88
C ARG A 123 28.97 -5.67 8.19
N ARG A 124 29.83 -5.48 9.20
CA ARG A 124 30.75 -6.53 9.69
C ARG A 124 30.00 -7.68 10.36
N MET A 125 28.82 -7.43 10.91
CA MET A 125 27.89 -8.43 11.43
C MET A 125 26.97 -9.01 10.33
N GLU A 126 27.34 -8.84 9.05
CA GLU A 126 26.63 -9.31 7.85
C GLU A 126 25.29 -8.62 7.54
N HIS A 127 24.95 -7.52 8.22
CA HIS A 127 23.75 -6.74 7.90
C HIS A 127 23.97 -5.81 6.69
N LYS A 128 23.08 -5.88 5.70
CA LYS A 128 23.12 -5.01 4.52
C LYS A 128 22.36 -3.71 4.78
N ILE A 129 23.02 -2.74 5.42
CA ILE A 129 22.44 -1.45 5.80
C ILE A 129 23.23 -0.24 5.29
N ASP A 130 22.53 0.87 5.07
CA ASP A 130 23.07 2.17 4.71
C ASP A 130 23.05 3.14 5.92
N PRO A 131 24.04 4.06 6.07
CA PRO A 131 24.06 5.06 7.15
C PRO A 131 22.76 5.85 7.32
N ASP A 132 22.03 6.15 6.23
CA ASP A 132 20.74 6.86 6.32
C ASP A 132 19.66 5.99 6.98
N THR A 133 19.72 4.69 6.74
CA THR A 133 18.81 3.73 7.40
C THR A 133 19.11 3.64 8.89
N VAL A 134 20.39 3.67 9.28
CA VAL A 134 20.78 3.73 10.70
C VAL A 134 20.24 5.01 11.35
N GLY A 135 20.39 6.16 10.69
CA GLY A 135 19.84 7.42 11.20
C GLY A 135 18.32 7.42 11.36
N ARG A 136 17.59 6.66 10.51
CA ARG A 136 16.15 6.45 10.68
C ARG A 136 15.82 5.54 11.88
N LEU A 137 16.62 4.51 12.12
CA LEU A 137 16.41 3.54 13.21
C LEU A 137 16.76 4.12 14.60
N LEU A 138 17.60 5.15 14.65
CA LEU A 138 18.01 5.83 15.89
C LEU A 138 17.10 7.01 16.29
N LYS A 139 16.08 7.33 15.50
CA LYS A 139 15.08 8.36 15.82
C LYS A 139 13.94 7.77 16.64
#